data_AF-A0A2Z4MK74-F1
#
_entry.id   AF-A0A2Z4MK74-F1
#
_cell.length_a   1.000
_cell.length_b   1.000
_cell.length_c   1.000
_cell.angle_alpha   90.00
_cell.angle_beta   90.00
_cell.angle_gamma   90.00
#
_symmetry.space_group_name_H-M   'P 1'
#
loop_
_entity.id
_entity.type
_entity.pdbx_description
1 polymer ?
#
loop_
_entity_poly.entity_id
_entity_poly.type
_entity_poly.pdbx_seq_one_letter_code
_entity_poly.pdbx_strand_id
1 'polypeptide(L)'
;MRADTIDKFKAYFGLGSMIVIVGTMTLAVIDAFIDIKRDLLIAGVGFLGSIIGGAITLIGVRMTIKDQHRREFLNSFSLRYRDGKYVQEKLVDAFNLLVNCMVERQYHSIVLILNHLTMDKHDLLYKAAAISVEAQEAVDSYLMVAEIWYQFILEMDPDWLSNHQEERDKEYDNHFKQMRGYLESFMSEFGVFLRQYHDYK
;
A
#
# COMPACT_ATOMS: atom_id res chain seq x y z
N MET A 1 1.01 23.33 5.31
CA MET A 1 1.59 23.85 6.58
C MET A 1 0.57 23.98 7.74
N ARG A 2 -0.58 23.26 7.75
CA ARG A 2 -1.63 23.47 8.79
C ARG A 2 -2.07 22.22 9.57
N ALA A 3 -2.07 21.01 9.01
CA ALA A 3 -2.50 19.81 9.73
C ALA A 3 -1.49 19.37 10.81
N ASP A 4 -0.20 19.33 10.45
CA ASP A 4 0.88 18.87 11.32
C ASP A 4 1.07 19.78 12.56
N THR A 5 0.79 21.08 12.42
CA THR A 5 0.83 22.06 13.53
C THR A 5 -0.36 21.90 14.47
N ILE A 6 -1.55 21.59 13.93
CA ILE A 6 -2.77 21.38 14.72
C ILE A 6 -2.67 20.08 15.52
N ASP A 7 -2.13 19.02 14.94
CA ASP A 7 -1.94 17.74 15.65
C ASP A 7 -0.90 17.86 16.77
N LYS A 8 0.21 18.56 16.52
CA LYS A 8 1.18 18.90 17.55
C LYS A 8 0.53 19.75 18.65
N PHE A 9 -0.28 20.75 18.30
CA PHE A 9 -0.99 21.59 19.26
C PHE A 9 -1.98 20.79 20.11
N LYS A 10 -2.77 19.87 19.50
CA LYS A 10 -3.67 18.98 20.25
C LYS A 10 -2.91 18.06 21.21
N ALA A 11 -1.75 17.54 20.78
CA ALA A 11 -0.88 16.74 21.64
C ALA A 11 -0.35 17.57 22.82
N TYR A 12 0.17 18.78 22.57
CA TYR A 12 0.64 19.68 23.63
C TYR A 12 -0.48 20.16 24.55
N PHE A 13 -1.67 20.43 24.02
CA PHE A 13 -2.84 20.81 24.79
C PHE A 13 -3.35 19.67 25.67
N GLY A 14 -3.38 18.44 25.14
CA GLY A 14 -3.72 17.23 25.91
C GLY A 14 -2.70 16.94 27.02
N LEU A 15 -1.41 17.15 26.75
CA LEU A 15 -0.34 16.95 27.73
C LEU A 15 -0.38 18.05 28.81
N GLY A 16 -0.62 19.30 28.41
CA GLY A 16 -0.81 20.43 29.32
C GLY A 16 -2.05 20.29 30.20
N SER A 17 -3.19 19.90 29.63
CA SER A 17 -4.42 19.68 30.41
C SER A 17 -4.29 18.49 31.36
N MET A 18 -3.62 17.41 30.94
CA MET A 18 -3.31 16.28 31.82
C MET A 18 -2.42 16.70 33.00
N ILE A 19 -1.37 17.51 32.76
CA ILE A 19 -0.52 18.03 33.84
C ILE A 19 -1.32 18.90 34.80
N VAL A 20 -2.22 19.75 34.29
CA VAL A 20 -3.06 20.60 35.15
C VAL A 20 -4.03 19.75 35.97
N ILE A 21 -4.70 18.77 35.37
CA ILE A 21 -5.64 17.89 36.08
C ILE A 21 -4.91 17.03 37.12
N VAL A 22 -3.76 16.46 36.78
CA VAL A 22 -3.00 15.67 37.73
C VAL A 22 -2.42 16.57 38.82
N GLY A 23 -1.94 17.77 38.49
CA GLY A 23 -1.47 18.75 39.45
C GLY A 23 -2.56 19.16 40.44
N THR A 24 -3.77 19.47 39.97
CA THR A 24 -4.90 19.83 40.84
C THR A 24 -5.41 18.65 41.66
N MET A 25 -5.47 17.44 41.10
CA MET A 25 -5.79 16.24 41.89
C MET A 25 -4.71 15.95 42.94
N THR A 26 -3.43 16.12 42.61
CA THR A 26 -2.33 15.91 43.55
C THR A 26 -2.41 16.93 44.68
N LEU A 27 -2.66 18.21 44.38
CA LEU A 27 -2.86 19.24 45.41
C LEU A 27 -4.10 18.98 46.27
N ALA A 28 -5.22 18.56 45.67
CA ALA A 28 -6.43 18.20 46.41
C ALA A 28 -6.23 16.97 47.31
N VAL A 29 -5.44 15.98 46.85
CA VAL A 29 -5.03 14.82 47.66
C VAL A 29 -4.07 15.25 48.76
N ILE A 30 -3.12 16.15 48.50
CA ILE A 30 -2.23 16.69 49.54
C ILE A 30 -3.05 17.38 50.62
N ASP A 31 -3.98 18.27 50.27
CA ASP A 31 -4.86 18.96 51.23
C ASP A 31 -5.76 17.99 52.01
N ALA A 32 -6.28 16.94 51.35
CA ALA A 32 -7.11 15.94 51.99
C ALA A 32 -6.33 14.96 52.91
N PHE A 33 -5.01 14.86 52.76
CA PHE A 33 -4.15 13.89 53.47
C PHE A 33 -3.12 14.54 54.40
N ILE A 34 -3.19 15.86 54.66
CA ILE A 34 -2.31 16.56 55.62
C ILE A 34 -2.36 15.93 57.04
N ASP A 35 -3.39 15.17 57.39
CA ASP A 35 -3.54 14.48 58.68
C ASP A 35 -3.02 13.01 58.69
N ILE A 36 -2.57 12.46 57.56
CA ILE A 36 -2.14 11.07 57.42
C ILE A 36 -0.62 10.99 57.17
N LYS A 37 0.04 10.03 57.83
CA LYS A 37 1.49 9.81 57.87
C LYS A 37 2.19 10.12 56.54
N ARG A 38 3.21 10.99 56.63
CA ARG A 38 4.09 11.52 55.57
C ARG A 38 4.53 10.48 54.52
N ASP A 39 4.73 9.23 54.92
CA ASP A 39 5.15 8.13 54.05
C ASP A 39 4.08 7.73 53.01
N LEU A 40 2.79 7.81 53.33
CA LEU A 40 1.71 7.50 52.39
C LEU A 40 1.61 8.55 51.27
N LEU A 41 1.86 9.81 51.61
CA LEU A 41 1.85 10.93 50.68
C LEU A 41 3.04 10.84 49.71
N ILE A 42 4.23 10.50 50.22
CA ILE A 42 5.42 10.23 49.38
C ILE A 42 5.17 9.06 48.42
N ALA A 43 4.56 7.98 48.91
CA ALA A 43 4.21 6.83 48.06
C ALA A 43 3.17 7.18 46.99
N GLY A 44 2.15 7.97 47.32
CA GLY A 44 1.12 8.42 46.38
C GLY A 44 1.66 9.34 45.27
N VAL A 45 2.54 10.28 45.63
CA VAL A 45 3.22 11.15 44.64
C VAL A 45 4.16 10.33 43.75
N GLY A 46 4.89 9.37 44.30
CA GLY A 46 5.75 8.47 43.50
C GLY A 46 4.94 7.60 42.53
N PHE A 47 3.77 7.12 42.95
CA PHE A 47 2.87 6.35 42.09
C PHE A 47 2.24 7.19 40.97
N LEU A 48 1.79 8.41 41.26
CA LEU A 48 1.30 9.33 40.22
C LEU A 48 2.40 9.75 39.25
N GLY A 49 3.60 10.03 39.76
CA GLY A 49 4.77 10.35 38.95
C GLY A 49 5.15 9.22 37.99
N SER A 50 5.06 7.96 38.42
CA SER A 50 5.35 6.81 37.55
C SER A 50 4.29 6.61 36.45
N ILE A 51 3.01 6.85 36.75
CA ILE A 51 1.93 6.82 35.74
C ILE A 51 2.13 7.92 34.69
N ILE A 52 2.41 9.15 35.10
CA ILE A 52 2.66 10.26 34.18
C ILE A 52 3.92 9.99 33.34
N GLY A 53 5.00 9.55 33.98
CA GLY A 53 6.25 9.19 33.30
C GLY A 53 6.03 8.09 32.25
N GLY A 54 5.26 7.06 32.59
CA GLY A 54 4.86 6.00 31.65
C GLY A 54 4.04 6.53 30.47
N ALA A 55 3.03 7.37 30.73
CA ALA A 55 2.18 7.95 29.69
C ALA A 55 2.95 8.85 28.71
N ILE A 56 3.82 9.74 29.23
CA ILE A 56 4.67 10.60 28.40
C ILE A 56 5.61 9.75 27.53
N THR A 57 6.18 8.69 28.10
CA THR A 57 7.06 7.77 27.37
C THR A 57 6.32 7.09 26.22
N LEU A 58 5.10 6.58 26.45
CA LEU A 58 4.28 5.97 25.40
C LEU A 58 3.94 6.95 24.27
N ILE A 59 3.61 8.20 24.61
CA ILE A 59 3.36 9.26 23.61
C ILE A 59 4.64 9.51 22.79
N GLY A 60 5.79 9.64 23.47
CA GLY A 60 7.09 9.85 22.82
C GLY A 60 7.47 8.72 21.87
N VAL A 61 7.29 7.46 22.29
CA VAL A 61 7.52 6.27 21.45
C VAL A 61 6.61 6.29 20.22
N ARG A 62 5.31 6.57 20.41
CA ARG A 62 4.35 6.61 19.30
C ARG A 62 4.68 7.70 18.28
N MET A 63 5.08 8.90 18.74
CA MET A 63 5.52 9.97 17.85
C MET A 63 6.79 9.59 17.08
N THR A 64 7.75 8.96 17.78
CA THR A 64 9.02 8.52 17.18
C THR A 64 8.78 7.48 16.09
N ILE A 65 7.93 6.48 16.34
CA ILE A 65 7.57 5.45 15.35
C ILE A 65 6.88 6.09 14.13
N LYS A 66 5.96 7.03 14.35
CA LYS A 66 5.27 7.73 13.25
C LYS A 66 6.26 8.51 12.37
N ASP A 67 7.21 9.21 12.98
CA ASP A 67 8.22 9.98 12.26
C ASP A 67 9.23 9.07 11.53
N GLN A 68 9.60 7.93 12.11
CA GLN A 68 10.44 6.92 11.46
C GLN A 68 9.78 6.37 10.20
N HIS A 69 8.52 5.91 10.30
CA HIS A 69 7.78 5.41 9.14
C HIS A 69 7.63 6.46 8.05
N ARG A 70 7.33 7.72 8.41
CA ARG A 70 7.25 8.82 7.44
C ARG A 70 8.58 9.02 6.72
N ARG A 71 9.71 9.04 7.44
CA ARG A 71 11.03 9.22 6.84
C ARG A 71 11.40 8.06 5.92
N GLU A 72 11.17 6.83 6.35
CA GLU A 72 11.42 5.63 5.54
C GLU A 72 10.56 5.62 4.26
N PHE A 73 9.28 5.99 4.38
CA PHE A 73 8.40 6.13 3.23
C PHE A 73 8.90 7.19 2.24
N LEU A 74 9.21 8.40 2.72
CA LEU A 74 9.68 9.49 1.86
C LEU A 74 11.02 9.18 1.20
N ASN A 75 11.92 8.47 1.90
CA ASN A 75 13.21 8.06 1.35
C ASN A 75 13.06 6.99 0.25
N SER A 76 12.10 6.07 0.40
CA SER A 76 11.83 5.01 -0.60
C SER A 76 10.88 5.44 -1.71
N PHE A 77 10.17 6.57 -1.56
CA PHE A 77 9.12 6.99 -2.49
C PHE A 77 9.60 7.09 -3.94
N SER A 78 10.74 7.75 -4.19
CA SER A 78 11.25 7.96 -5.55
C SER A 78 11.49 6.64 -6.30
N LEU A 79 12.04 5.65 -5.60
CA LEU A 79 12.31 4.32 -6.13
C LEU A 79 11.00 3.58 -6.43
N ARG A 80 10.09 3.52 -5.45
CA ARG A 80 8.78 2.86 -5.56
C ARG A 80 7.92 3.49 -6.65
N TYR A 81 7.96 4.81 -6.78
CA TYR A 81 7.27 5.54 -7.85
C TYR A 81 7.82 5.17 -9.23
N ARG A 82 9.15 5.20 -9.40
CA ARG A 82 9.80 4.86 -10.66
C ARG A 82 9.47 3.42 -11.07
N ASP A 83 9.59 2.49 -10.14
CA ASP A 83 9.36 1.07 -10.39
C ASP A 83 7.87 0.80 -10.67
N GLY A 84 6.95 1.43 -9.93
CA GLY A 84 5.52 1.33 -10.22
C GLY A 84 5.11 1.97 -11.54
N LYS A 85 5.73 3.09 -11.92
CA LYS A 85 5.50 3.72 -13.23
C LYS A 85 5.97 2.83 -14.37
N TYR A 86 7.14 2.21 -14.23
CA TYR A 86 7.66 1.25 -15.20
C TYR A 86 6.71 0.06 -15.40
N VAL A 87 6.24 -0.55 -14.30
CA VAL A 87 5.28 -1.66 -14.37
C VAL A 87 3.97 -1.20 -15.02
N GLN A 88 3.44 -0.04 -14.62
CA GLN A 88 2.24 0.54 -15.22
C GLN A 88 2.39 0.66 -16.74
N GLU A 89 3.46 1.31 -17.22
CA GLU A 89 3.69 1.54 -18.64
C GLU A 89 3.75 0.21 -19.40
N LYS A 90 4.53 -0.76 -18.92
CA LYS A 90 4.65 -2.09 -19.54
C LYS A 90 3.32 -2.82 -19.66
N LEU A 91 2.52 -2.86 -18.60
CA LEU A 91 1.24 -3.58 -18.61
C LEU A 91 0.18 -2.86 -19.45
N VAL A 92 0.12 -1.52 -19.39
CA VAL A 92 -0.81 -0.72 -20.18
C VAL A 92 -0.47 -0.79 -21.67
N ASP A 93 0.81 -0.67 -22.03
CA ASP A 93 1.26 -0.75 -23.42
C ASP A 93 0.97 -2.12 -24.01
N ALA A 94 1.30 -3.20 -23.29
CA ALA A 94 0.99 -4.55 -23.74
C ALA A 94 -0.53 -4.76 -23.87
N PHE A 95 -1.33 -4.30 -22.91
CA PHE A 95 -2.78 -4.38 -22.97
C PHE A 95 -3.36 -3.63 -24.19
N ASN A 96 -2.87 -2.42 -24.46
CA ASN A 96 -3.30 -1.64 -25.63
C ASN A 96 -2.90 -2.32 -26.95
N LEU A 97 -1.72 -2.94 -27.02
CA LEU A 97 -1.32 -3.72 -28.18
C LEU A 97 -2.23 -4.94 -28.38
N LEU A 98 -2.63 -5.62 -27.30
CA LEU A 98 -3.60 -6.73 -27.36
C LEU A 98 -4.97 -6.25 -27.84
N VAL A 99 -5.46 -5.09 -27.37
CA VAL A 99 -6.69 -4.47 -27.89
C VAL A 99 -6.62 -4.30 -29.40
N ASN A 100 -5.55 -3.68 -29.90
CA ASN A 100 -5.40 -3.42 -31.33
C ASN A 100 -5.35 -4.73 -32.13
N CYS A 101 -4.63 -5.73 -31.65
CA CYS A 101 -4.56 -7.04 -32.31
C CYS A 101 -5.93 -7.74 -32.35
N MET A 102 -6.71 -7.63 -31.28
CA MET A 102 -8.06 -8.20 -31.21
C MET A 102 -9.02 -7.52 -32.19
N VAL A 103 -8.97 -6.18 -32.28
CA VAL A 103 -9.80 -5.39 -33.21
C VAL A 103 -9.43 -5.67 -34.67
N GLU A 104 -8.13 -5.73 -34.96
CA GLU A 104 -7.60 -5.97 -36.31
C GLU A 104 -7.54 -7.46 -36.69
N ARG A 105 -7.95 -8.37 -35.78
CA ARG A 105 -7.89 -9.83 -35.94
C ARG A 105 -6.49 -10.35 -36.27
N GLN A 106 -5.45 -9.70 -35.75
CA GLN A 106 -4.05 -10.07 -35.92
C GLN A 106 -3.60 -11.04 -34.82
N TYR A 107 -4.18 -12.25 -34.81
CA TYR A 107 -3.97 -13.22 -33.73
C TYR A 107 -2.51 -13.71 -33.60
N HIS A 108 -1.75 -13.68 -34.70
CA HIS A 108 -0.31 -13.99 -34.64
C HIS A 108 0.46 -12.98 -33.77
N SER A 109 0.11 -11.70 -33.84
CA SER A 109 0.73 -10.63 -33.05
C SER A 109 0.44 -10.78 -31.55
N ILE A 110 -0.69 -11.38 -31.18
CA ILE A 110 -1.04 -11.68 -29.77
C ILE A 110 0.04 -12.58 -29.14
N VAL A 111 0.46 -13.64 -29.84
CA VAL A 111 1.48 -14.57 -29.35
C VAL A 111 2.79 -13.86 -29.03
N LEU A 112 3.22 -12.94 -29.91
CA LEU A 112 4.45 -12.17 -29.73
C LEU A 112 4.37 -11.25 -28.50
N ILE A 113 3.23 -10.58 -28.31
CA ILE A 113 3.01 -9.68 -27.17
C ILE A 113 3.01 -10.47 -25.85
N LEU A 114 2.30 -11.60 -25.81
CA LEU A 114 2.22 -12.45 -24.62
C LEU A 114 3.59 -13.04 -24.27
N ASN A 115 4.36 -13.51 -25.27
CA ASN A 115 5.72 -14.00 -25.05
C ASN A 115 6.65 -12.92 -24.49
N HIS A 116 6.58 -11.69 -25.00
CA HIS A 116 7.39 -10.59 -24.46
C HIS A 116 7.01 -10.26 -23.01
N LEU A 117 5.72 -10.29 -22.66
CA LEU A 117 5.25 -10.12 -21.29
C LEU A 117 5.80 -11.21 -20.35
N THR A 118 5.79 -12.47 -20.79
CA THR A 118 6.27 -13.59 -19.96
C THR A 118 7.80 -13.58 -19.80
N MET A 119 8.55 -13.10 -20.79
CA MET A 119 10.00 -12.90 -20.68
C MET A 119 10.37 -11.83 -19.63
N ASP A 120 9.57 -10.77 -19.51
CA ASP A 120 9.77 -9.69 -18.53
C ASP A 120 9.23 -10.04 -17.12
N LYS A 121 8.64 -11.25 -16.91
CA LYS A 121 7.89 -11.63 -15.70
C LYS A 121 8.65 -11.35 -14.40
N HIS A 122 9.90 -11.81 -14.29
CA HIS A 122 10.66 -11.65 -13.05
C HIS A 122 10.94 -10.19 -12.70
N ASP A 123 11.25 -9.34 -13.69
CA ASP A 123 11.52 -7.92 -13.47
C ASP A 123 10.24 -7.17 -13.06
N LEU A 124 9.13 -7.47 -13.73
CA LEU A 124 7.83 -6.87 -13.42
C LEU A 124 7.37 -7.22 -12.01
N LEU A 125 7.49 -8.48 -11.59
CA LEU A 125 7.14 -8.93 -10.24
C LEU A 125 8.02 -8.27 -9.18
N TYR A 126 9.33 -8.22 -9.40
CA TYR A 126 10.27 -7.59 -8.48
C TYR A 126 9.95 -6.10 -8.27
N LYS A 127 9.66 -5.38 -9.35
CA LYS A 127 9.30 -3.96 -9.30
C LYS A 127 7.93 -3.70 -8.70
N ALA A 128 6.95 -4.58 -8.94
CA ALA A 128 5.63 -4.49 -8.34
C ALA A 128 5.67 -4.70 -6.82
N ALA A 129 6.51 -5.65 -6.36
CA ALA A 129 6.72 -5.91 -4.93
C ALA A 129 7.28 -4.71 -4.16
N ALA A 130 8.03 -3.82 -4.83
CA ALA A 130 8.48 -2.57 -4.22
C ALA A 130 7.30 -1.62 -3.90
N ILE A 131 6.19 -1.72 -4.63
CA ILE A 131 4.99 -0.92 -4.38
C ILE A 131 4.22 -1.52 -3.19
N SER A 132 3.75 -2.75 -3.30
CA SER A 132 3.09 -3.49 -2.23
C SER A 132 2.96 -4.97 -2.59
N VAL A 133 2.58 -5.80 -1.62
CA VAL A 133 2.31 -7.22 -1.86
C VAL A 133 1.09 -7.37 -2.78
N GLU A 134 0.06 -6.57 -2.56
CA GLU A 134 -1.18 -6.57 -3.34
C GLU A 134 -0.91 -6.15 -4.80
N ALA A 135 0.01 -5.19 -5.03
CA ALA A 135 0.42 -4.82 -6.37
C ALA A 135 1.16 -5.98 -7.05
N GLN A 136 2.05 -6.68 -6.34
CA GLN A 136 2.73 -7.86 -6.86
C GLN A 136 1.74 -8.97 -7.22
N GLU A 137 0.77 -9.28 -6.34
CA GLU A 137 -0.27 -10.30 -6.59
C GLU A 137 -1.12 -9.96 -7.81
N ALA A 138 -1.48 -8.69 -8.00
CA ALA A 138 -2.21 -8.23 -9.18
C ALA A 138 -1.39 -8.44 -10.46
N VAL A 139 -0.10 -8.11 -10.44
CA VAL A 139 0.81 -8.31 -11.59
C VAL A 139 1.03 -9.80 -11.87
N ASP A 140 1.21 -10.61 -10.84
CA ASP A 140 1.38 -12.07 -11.00
C ASP A 140 0.14 -12.71 -11.62
N SER A 141 -1.05 -12.32 -11.15
CA SER A 141 -2.32 -12.79 -11.71
C SER A 141 -2.49 -12.36 -13.17
N TYR A 142 -2.12 -11.11 -13.51
CA TYR A 142 -2.12 -10.62 -14.89
C TYR A 142 -1.19 -11.46 -15.78
N LEU A 143 0.04 -11.72 -15.34
CA LEU A 143 1.04 -12.48 -16.09
C LEU A 143 0.69 -13.97 -16.18
N MET A 144 0.04 -14.54 -15.16
CA MET A 144 -0.49 -15.90 -15.19
C MET A 144 -1.55 -16.04 -16.28
N VAL A 145 -2.48 -15.08 -16.39
CA VAL A 145 -3.48 -15.10 -17.49
C VAL A 145 -2.78 -14.96 -18.85
N ALA A 146 -1.78 -14.10 -18.96
CA ALA A 146 -1.00 -13.94 -20.19
C ALA A 146 -0.30 -15.26 -20.60
N GLU A 147 0.26 -15.98 -19.62
CA GLU A 147 0.92 -17.28 -19.82
C GLU A 147 -0.08 -18.37 -20.22
N ILE A 148 -1.23 -18.46 -19.54
CA ILE A 148 -2.31 -19.39 -19.90
C ILE A 148 -2.79 -19.11 -21.33
N TRP A 149 -3.02 -17.84 -21.67
CA TRP A 149 -3.46 -17.46 -23.00
C TRP A 149 -2.40 -17.79 -24.07
N TYR A 150 -1.13 -17.55 -23.76
CA TYR A 150 -0.02 -17.92 -24.65
C TYR A 150 0.00 -19.43 -24.92
N GLN A 151 -0.09 -20.26 -23.86
CA GLN A 151 -0.13 -21.72 -24.00
C GLN A 151 -1.36 -22.18 -24.78
N PHE A 152 -2.53 -21.60 -24.51
CA PHE A 152 -3.74 -21.88 -25.27
C PHE A 152 -3.51 -21.70 -26.78
N ILE A 153 -2.91 -20.59 -27.20
CA ILE A 153 -2.66 -20.35 -28.63
C ILE A 153 -1.64 -21.34 -29.22
N LEU A 154 -0.62 -21.74 -28.45
CA LEU A 154 0.40 -22.68 -28.91
C LEU A 154 -0.09 -24.13 -29.02
N GLU A 155 -0.97 -24.54 -28.11
CA GLU A 155 -1.46 -25.92 -28.03
C GLU A 155 -2.61 -26.20 -29.01
N MET A 156 -3.29 -25.16 -29.50
CA MET A 156 -4.38 -25.35 -30.45
C MET A 156 -3.87 -25.63 -31.87
N ASP A 157 -4.46 -26.64 -32.50
CA ASP A 157 -4.27 -26.94 -33.91
C ASP A 157 -4.68 -25.71 -34.78
N PRO A 158 -3.83 -25.22 -35.69
CA PRO A 158 -4.17 -24.15 -36.64
C PRO A 158 -5.48 -24.41 -37.41
N ASP A 159 -5.77 -25.68 -37.74
CA ASP A 159 -7.00 -26.06 -38.42
C ASP A 159 -8.21 -25.97 -37.48
N TRP A 160 -8.02 -26.27 -36.19
CA TRP A 160 -9.07 -26.08 -35.19
C TRP A 160 -9.39 -24.60 -34.99
N LEU A 161 -8.36 -23.76 -34.84
CA LEU A 161 -8.50 -22.31 -34.68
C LEU A 161 -9.25 -21.67 -35.84
N SER A 162 -9.09 -22.21 -37.04
CA SER A 162 -9.75 -21.74 -38.25
C SER A 162 -11.23 -22.17 -38.32
N ASN A 163 -11.54 -23.39 -37.86
CA ASN A 163 -12.88 -23.97 -37.93
C ASN A 163 -13.79 -23.61 -36.74
N HIS A 164 -13.23 -23.16 -35.61
CA HIS A 164 -13.95 -22.83 -34.37
C HIS A 164 -13.77 -21.36 -33.97
N GLN A 165 -13.96 -20.47 -34.94
CA GLN A 165 -13.73 -19.03 -34.75
C GLN A 165 -14.52 -18.43 -33.57
N GLU A 166 -15.80 -18.79 -33.40
CA GLU A 166 -16.64 -18.25 -32.31
C GLU A 166 -16.12 -18.66 -30.93
N GLU A 167 -15.70 -19.92 -30.76
CA GLU A 167 -15.17 -20.45 -29.51
C GLU A 167 -13.82 -19.80 -29.18
N ARG A 168 -12.94 -19.67 -30.19
CA ARG A 168 -11.66 -18.96 -30.04
C ARG A 168 -11.86 -17.50 -29.64
N ASP A 169 -12.74 -16.79 -30.33
CA ASP A 169 -12.99 -15.37 -30.05
C ASP A 169 -13.58 -15.18 -28.64
N LYS A 170 -14.41 -16.13 -28.17
CA LYS A 170 -14.93 -16.16 -26.80
C LYS A 170 -13.84 -16.39 -25.75
N GLU A 171 -12.91 -17.33 -25.98
CA GLU A 171 -11.80 -17.55 -25.05
C GLU A 171 -10.84 -16.35 -25.01
N TYR A 172 -10.57 -15.73 -26.15
CA TYR A 172 -9.76 -14.52 -26.19
C TYR A 172 -10.41 -13.36 -25.43
N ASP A 173 -11.73 -13.16 -25.59
CA ASP A 173 -12.48 -12.16 -24.81
C ASP A 173 -12.46 -12.46 -23.30
N ASN A 174 -12.51 -13.74 -22.92
CA ASN A 174 -12.40 -14.16 -21.52
C ASN A 174 -11.03 -13.82 -20.91
N HIS A 175 -9.93 -14.20 -21.58
CA HIS A 175 -8.58 -13.85 -21.14
C HIS A 175 -8.39 -12.33 -21.07
N PHE A 176 -8.86 -11.62 -22.10
CA PHE A 176 -8.77 -10.17 -22.18
C PHE A 176 -9.49 -9.48 -21.01
N LYS A 177 -10.70 -9.91 -20.67
CA LYS A 177 -11.47 -9.40 -19.52
C LYS A 177 -10.75 -9.64 -18.19
N GLN A 178 -10.16 -10.83 -18.00
CA GLN A 178 -9.40 -11.15 -16.79
C GLN A 178 -8.15 -10.27 -16.68
N MET A 179 -7.36 -10.15 -17.75
CA MET A 179 -6.19 -9.26 -17.79
C MET A 179 -6.56 -7.81 -17.48
N ARG A 180 -7.68 -7.32 -18.02
CA ARG A 180 -8.19 -5.98 -17.70
C ARG A 180 -8.47 -5.83 -16.22
N GLY A 181 -9.14 -6.80 -15.60
CA GLY A 181 -9.46 -6.76 -14.17
C GLY A 181 -8.20 -6.67 -13.30
N TYR A 182 -7.18 -7.49 -13.60
CA TYR A 182 -5.91 -7.45 -12.86
C TYR A 182 -5.11 -6.17 -13.10
N LEU A 183 -5.16 -5.60 -14.31
CA LEU A 183 -4.59 -4.29 -14.60
C LEU A 183 -5.27 -3.19 -13.78
N GLU A 184 -6.61 -3.19 -13.72
CA GLU A 184 -7.38 -2.24 -12.91
C GLU A 184 -7.05 -2.38 -11.41
N SER A 185 -6.89 -3.60 -10.91
CA SER A 185 -6.43 -3.86 -9.53
C SER A 185 -5.04 -3.28 -9.27
N PHE A 186 -4.06 -3.54 -10.14
CA PHE A 186 -2.72 -2.95 -10.02
C PHE A 186 -2.77 -1.41 -10.01
N MET A 187 -3.56 -0.82 -10.92
CA MET A 187 -3.74 0.62 -11.01
C MET A 187 -4.36 1.22 -9.74
N SER A 188 -5.29 0.50 -9.11
CA SER A 188 -5.87 0.89 -7.82
C SER A 188 -4.80 0.93 -6.73
N GLU A 189 -3.99 -0.13 -6.60
CA GLU A 189 -2.93 -0.22 -5.59
C GLU A 189 -1.83 0.82 -5.80
N PHE A 190 -1.41 1.04 -7.04
CA PHE A 190 -0.48 2.12 -7.35
C PHE A 190 -1.07 3.49 -7.00
N GLY A 191 -2.37 3.69 -7.24
CA GLY A 191 -3.10 4.87 -6.80
C GLY A 191 -3.15 5.05 -5.27
N VAL A 192 -3.31 3.97 -4.50
CA VAL A 192 -3.22 3.99 -3.03
C VAL A 192 -1.85 4.49 -2.58
N PHE A 193 -0.77 3.94 -3.15
CA PHE A 193 0.60 4.37 -2.87
C PHE A 193 0.80 5.87 -3.15
N LEU A 194 0.30 6.38 -4.28
CA LEU A 194 0.39 7.80 -4.61
C LEU A 194 -0.37 8.70 -3.63
N ARG A 195 -1.54 8.26 -3.14
CA ARG A 195 -2.32 9.00 -2.12
C ARG A 195 -1.57 9.06 -0.79
N GLN A 196 -0.95 7.97 -0.35
CA GLN A 196 -0.14 7.95 0.88
C GLN A 196 0.98 9.00 0.84
N TYR A 197 1.61 9.21 -0.33
CA TYR A 197 2.60 10.27 -0.48
C TYR A 197 2.04 11.67 -0.25
N HIS A 198 0.83 11.94 -0.75
CA HIS A 198 0.15 13.21 -0.48
C HIS A 198 -0.16 13.41 1.00
N ASP A 199 -0.49 12.34 1.73
CA ASP A 199 -0.76 12.40 3.17
C ASP A 199 0.51 12.68 4.01
N TYR A 200 1.69 12.25 3.52
CA TYR A 200 2.97 12.47 4.20
C TYR A 200 3.63 13.83 3.93
N LYS A 201 3.13 14.61 2.95
CA LYS A 201 3.68 15.91 2.54
C LYS A 201 3.03 17.09 3.28
#